data_AF-A0A3D3JJ43-F1
#
_entry.id   AF-A0A3D3JJ43-F1
#
_cell.length_a   1.000
_cell.length_b   1.000
_cell.length_c   1.000
_cell.angle_alpha   90.00
_cell.angle_beta   90.00
_cell.angle_gamma   90.00
#
_symmetry.space_group_name_H-M   'P 1'
#
loop_
_entity.id
_entity.type
_entity.pdbx_description
1 polymer ?
#
loop_
_entity_poly.entity_id
_entity_poly.type
_entity_poly.pdbx_seq_one_letter_code
_entity_poly.pdbx_strand_id
1 'polypeptide(L)' 'MTNVVDVRISTLTGQEVLVNARLTADAVLLPLHGTPRGTYVVRAATSTGKIYTVLLQKN' A
#
# COMPACT_ATOMS: atom_id res chain seq x y z
N MET A 1 4.53 19.03 1.63
CA MET A 1 3.45 18.22 2.25
C MET A 1 2.87 17.34 1.16
N THR A 2 3.18 16.04 1.18
CA THR A 2 2.59 15.09 0.24
C THR A 2 1.53 14.30 0.99
N ASN A 3 0.24 14.65 0.85
CA ASN A 3 -0.83 13.95 1.54
C ASN A 3 -1.17 12.68 0.76
N VAL A 4 -0.77 11.50 1.23
CA VAL A 4 -1.21 10.22 0.66
C VAL A 4 -2.70 10.05 0.99
N VAL A 5 -3.55 9.88 -0.02
CA VAL A 5 -5.01 9.82 0.18
C VAL A 5 -5.49 8.38 0.19
N ASP A 6 -4.86 7.52 -0.61
CA ASP A 6 -5.31 6.16 -0.79
C ASP A 6 -4.10 5.22 -0.85
N VAL A 7 -4.17 4.12 -0.10
CA VAL A 7 -3.18 3.05 -0.16
C VAL A 7 -3.90 1.72 -0.28
N ARG A 8 -3.49 0.97 -1.29
CA ARG A 8 -4.07 -0.31 -1.66
C ARG A 8 -2.97 -1.36 -1.76
N ILE A 9 -3.21 -2.50 -1.14
CA ILE A 9 -2.29 -3.64 -1.17
C ILE A 9 -2.99 -4.80 -1.86
N SER A 10 -2.32 -5.39 -2.84
CA SER A 10 -2.75 -6.63 -3.47
C SER A 10 -1.62 -7.64 -3.52
N THR A 11 -1.95 -8.93 -3.64
CA THR A 11 -1.00 -9.95 -4.07
C THR A 11 -0.56 -9.70 -5.52
N LEU A 12 0.50 -10.37 -5.98
CA LEU A 12 0.87 -10.40 -7.40
C LEU A 12 -0.25 -10.92 -8.31
N THR A 13 -1.10 -11.81 -7.79
CA THR A 13 -2.26 -12.35 -8.52
C THR A 13 -3.45 -11.37 -8.58
N GLY A 14 -3.32 -10.18 -7.96
CA GLY A 14 -4.34 -9.14 -7.97
C GLY A 14 -5.40 -9.27 -6.88
N GLN A 15 -5.26 -10.24 -5.96
CA GLN A 15 -6.16 -10.35 -4.81
C GLN A 15 -5.88 -9.22 -3.83
N GLU A 16 -6.90 -8.44 -3.48
CA GLU A 16 -6.76 -7.38 -2.47
C GLU A 16 -6.53 -7.95 -1.08
N VAL A 17 -5.61 -7.34 -0.35
CA VAL A 17 -5.20 -7.75 0.99
C VAL A 17 -5.54 -6.67 2.01
N LEU A 18 -5.42 -5.41 1.63
CA LEU A 18 -5.75 -4.28 2.49
C LEU A 18 -6.22 -3.09 1.67
N VAL A 19 -7.31 -2.46 2.13
CA VAL A 19 -7.99 -1.35 1.46
C VAL A 19 -8.06 -0.17 2.41
N ASN A 20 -7.55 0.97 1.96
CA ASN A 20 -7.75 2.32 2.50
C ASN A 20 -7.14 2.62 3.87
N ALA A 21 -5.81 2.62 3.92
CA ALA A 21 -5.12 3.43 4.93
C ALA A 21 -5.13 4.90 4.46
N ARG A 22 -6.18 5.66 4.82
CA ARG A 22 -6.26 7.11 4.54
C ARG A 22 -5.29 7.82 5.48
N LEU A 23 -4.14 8.28 4.99
CA LEU A 23 -3.03 8.70 5.87
C LEU A 23 -2.45 10.04 5.46
N THR A 24 -2.70 11.06 6.26
CA THR A 24 -2.03 12.36 6.22
C THR A 24 -0.64 12.25 6.83
N ALA A 25 0.31 11.60 6.16
CA ALA A 25 1.69 11.47 6.65
C ALA A 25 2.69 11.24 5.52
N ASP A 26 3.93 11.69 5.72
CA ASP A 26 5.07 11.42 4.83
C ASP A 26 5.48 9.93 4.82
N ALA A 27 4.93 9.12 5.74
CA ALA A 27 5.16 7.70 5.85
C ALA A 27 3.87 6.94 6.20
N VAL A 28 3.73 5.72 5.65
CA VAL A 28 2.58 4.84 5.86
C VAL A 28 3.03 3.53 6.48
N LEU A 29 2.41 3.15 7.60
CA LEU A 29 2.58 1.84 8.23
C LEU A 29 1.49 0.88 7.72
N LEU A 30 1.91 -0.27 7.21
CA LEU A 30 1.02 -1.29 6.66
C LEU A 30 0.95 -2.47 7.63
N PRO A 31 -0.20 -2.74 8.28
CA PRO A 31 -0.32 -3.85 9.21
C PRO A 31 -0.47 -5.16 8.43
N LEU A 32 0.65 -5.81 8.12
CA LEU A 32 0.69 -7.08 7.38
C LEU A 32 0.62 -8.32 8.28
N HIS A 33 0.19 -8.16 9.53
CA HIS A 33 0.00 -9.27 10.45
C HIS A 33 -1.07 -10.23 9.91
N GLY A 34 -0.83 -11.54 10.00
CA GLY A 34 -1.74 -12.57 9.47
C GLY A 34 -1.76 -12.73 7.95
N THR A 35 -1.15 -11.84 7.18
CA THR A 35 -1.01 -12.02 5.72
C THR A 35 0.00 -13.14 5.41
N PRO A 36 -0.22 -13.98 4.36
CA PRO A 36 0.75 -14.99 3.96
C PRO A 36 2.14 -14.41 3.65
N ARG A 37 3.17 -15.25 3.61
CA ARG A 37 4.46 -14.85 3.02
C ARG A 37 4.30 -14.71 1.51
N GLY A 38 5.11 -13.85 0.91
CA GLY A 38 5.09 -13.64 -0.54
C GLY A 38 5.28 -12.19 -0.96
N THR A 39 5.05 -11.95 -2.25
CA THR A 39 5.24 -10.64 -2.86
C THR A 39 3.91 -9.92 -3.02
N TYR A 40 3.90 -8.67 -2.59
CA TYR A 40 2.75 -7.78 -2.61
C TYR A 40 3.03 -6.56 -3.48
N VAL A 41 2.00 -6.07 -4.14
CA VAL A 41 2.00 -4.80 -4.86
C VAL A 41 1.29 -3.79 -3.96
N VAL A 42 2.02 -2.74 -3.57
CA VAL A 42 1.46 -1.62 -2.83
C VAL A 42 1.35 -0.45 -3.79
N ARG A 43 0.14 0.11 -3.90
CA ARG A 43 -0.15 1.31 -4.67
C ARG A 43 -0.59 2.40 -3.71
N ALA A 44 0.05 3.56 -3.81
CA ALA A 44 -0.29 4.74 -3.03
C ALA A 44 -0.60 5.92 -3.95
N ALA A 45 -1.77 6.51 -3.81
CA ALA A 45 -2.17 7.71 -4.53
C ALA A 45 -2.15 8.92 -3.59
N THR A 46 -1.50 9.99 -4.02
CA THR A 46 -1.41 11.25 -3.29
C THR A 46 -2.50 12.22 -3.70
N SER A 47 -2.80 13.19 -2.83
CA SER A 47 -3.76 14.26 -3.09
C SER A 47 -3.35 15.14 -4.27
N THR A 48 -2.07 15.12 -4.65
CA THR A 48 -1.54 15.83 -5.82
C THR A 48 -1.63 15.00 -7.10
N GLY A 49 -2.27 13.83 -7.06
CA GLY A 49 -2.43 12.94 -8.22
C GLY A 49 -1.21 12.08 -8.54
N LYS A 50 -0.16 12.13 -7.72
CA LYS A 50 1.03 11.28 -7.90
C LYS A 50 0.75 9.87 -7.39
N ILE A 51 1.11 8.87 -8.18
CA ILE A 51 0.94 7.45 -7.85
C ILE A 51 2.31 6.83 -7.63
N TYR A 52 2.46 6.12 -6.52
CA TYR A 52 3.62 5.32 -6.18
C TYR A 52 3.24 3.86 -6.24
N THR A 53 4.10 3.04 -6.82
CA THR A 53 3.95 1.58 -6.82
C THR A 53 5.24 0.98 -6.27
N VAL A 54 5.12 0.14 -5.25
CA VAL A 54 6.26 -0.57 -4.66
C VAL A 54 5.96 -2.06 -4.58
N LEU A 55 6.97 -2.88 -4.82
CA LEU A 55 6.94 -4.31 -4.57
C LEU A 55 7.46 -4.55 -3.16
N LEU A 56 6.64 -5.21 -2.34
CA LEU A 56 7.00 -5.58 -0.99
C LEU A 56 7.14 -7.10 -0.92
N GLN A 57 8.33 -7.58 -0.58
CA GLN A 57 8.58 -8.99 -0.33
C GLN A 57 8.53 -9.28 1.17
N LYS A 58 7.59 -10.11 1.59
CA LYS A 58 7.47 -10.60 2.97
C LYS A 58 8.06 -12.01 3.07
N ASN A 59 9.19 -12.12 3.78
CA ASN A 59 9.91 -13.37 4.02
C ASN A 59 9.44 -14.14 5.25
#